data_AF-A0A2M8T6U9-F1
#
_entry.id   AF-A0A2M8T6U9-F1
#
_cell.length_a   1.000
_cell.length_b   1.000
_cell.length_c   1.000
_cell.angle_alpha   90.00
_cell.angle_beta   90.00
_cell.angle_gamma   90.00
#
_symmetry.space_group_name_H-M   'P 1'
#
loop_
_entity.id
_entity.type
_entity.pdbx_description
1 polymer ?
#
loop_
_entity_poly.entity_id
_entity_poly.type
_entity_poly.pdbx_seq_one_letter_code
_entity_poly.pdbx_strand_id
1 'polypeptide(L)' 'MKKFNNYIKFGLIFNGIGIISNCFNLLPSFIQGFCVGLGLTLIFVGIYAQNHNLDKLRKYKKNILNKALGK' A
#
# COMPACT_ATOMS: atom_id res chain seq x y z
N MET A 1 -15.68 3.65 13.88
CA MET A 1 -14.39 4.18 13.36
C MET A 1 -14.02 3.40 12.10
N LYS A 2 -13.94 4.06 10.93
CA LYS A 2 -13.53 3.41 9.67
C LYS A 2 -12.12 2.83 9.87
N LYS A 3 -11.99 1.51 9.81
CA LYS A 3 -10.74 0.79 10.04
C LYS A 3 -9.75 1.23 8.96
N PHE A 4 -8.74 2.02 9.34
CA PHE A 4 -7.70 2.45 8.40
C PHE A 4 -7.06 1.21 7.79
N ASN A 5 -7.21 1.06 6.48
CA ASN A 5 -6.72 -0.09 5.76
C ASN A 5 -5.18 -0.02 5.74
N ASN A 6 -4.51 -1.13 6.05
CA ASN A 6 -3.04 -1.15 6.17
C ASN A 6 -2.35 -0.68 4.88
N TYR A 7 -3.00 -0.89 3.72
CA TYR A 7 -2.58 -0.41 2.41
C TYR A 7 -2.52 1.11 2.29
N ILE A 8 -3.53 1.83 2.79
CA ILE A 8 -3.53 3.31 2.81
C ILE A 8 -2.40 3.78 3.73
N LYS A 9 -2.20 3.12 4.87
CA LYS A 9 -1.12 3.44 5.82
C LYS A 9 0.27 3.27 5.16
N PHE A 10 0.48 2.16 4.44
CA PHE A 10 1.71 1.91 3.69
C PHE A 10 1.91 2.90 2.54
N GLY A 11 0.85 3.21 1.78
CA GLY A 11 0.91 4.23 0.72
C GLY A 11 1.25 5.62 1.25
N LEU A 12 0.69 6.00 2.41
CA LEU A 12 1.00 7.27 3.08
C LEU A 12 2.45 7.34 3.57
N ILE A 13 2.96 6.24 4.13
CA ILE A 13 4.37 6.14 4.56
C ILE A 13 5.30 6.27 3.35
N PHE A 14 5.03 5.55 2.26
CA PHE A 14 5.83 5.64 1.04
C PHE A 14 5.83 7.04 0.44
N ASN A 15 4.67 7.68 0.40
CA ASN A 15 4.54 9.04 -0.09
C ASN A 15 5.30 10.04 0.81
N GLY A 16 5.18 9.89 2.13
CA GLY A 16 5.94 10.70 3.11
C GLY A 16 7.45 10.53 2.98
N ILE A 17 7.96 9.31 2.79
CA ILE A 17 9.38 9.04 2.54
C ILE A 17 9.83 9.69 1.23
N GLY A 18 8.98 9.69 0.20
CA GLY A 18 9.25 10.39 -1.06
C GLY A 18 9.38 11.91 -0.89
N ILE A 19 8.51 12.53 -0.09
CA ILE A 19 8.56 13.96 0.22
C ILE A 19 9.80 14.32 1.04
N ILE A 20 10.13 13.50 2.05
CA ILE A 20 11.33 13.70 2.88
C ILE A 20 12.59 13.53 2.02
N SER A 21 12.64 12.50 1.18
CA SER A 21 13.77 12.26 0.28
C SER A 21 13.96 13.40 -0.74
N ASN A 22 12.86 14.01 -1.21
CA ASN A 22 12.91 15.21 -2.04
C ASN A 22 13.49 16.41 -1.28
N CYS A 23 13.04 16.61 -0.03
CA CYS A 23 13.47 17.74 0.79
C CYS A 23 14.99 17.70 1.07
N PHE A 24 15.54 16.49 1.24
CA PHE A 24 16.97 16.27 1.45
C PHE A 24 17.78 16.04 0.17
N ASN A 25 17.14 16.10 -1.02
CA ASN A 25 17.76 15.79 -2.32
C ASN A 25 18.52 14.44 -2.31
N LEU A 26 18.00 13.49 -1.53
CA LEU A 26 18.72 12.27 -1.15
C LEU A 26 18.65 11.20 -2.24
N LEU A 27 17.64 11.28 -3.12
CA LEU A 27 17.40 10.31 -4.18
C LEU A 27 17.31 10.97 -5.56
N PRO A 28 17.78 10.27 -6.61
CA PRO A 28 17.61 10.72 -7.98
C PRO A 28 16.14 10.97 -8.31
N SER A 29 15.86 12.02 -9.10
CA SER A 29 14.50 12.46 -9.45
C SER A 29 13.62 11.33 -10.02
N PHE A 30 14.23 10.33 -10.66
CA PHE A 30 13.56 9.13 -11.15
C PHE A 30 13.00 8.25 -10.02
N ILE A 31 13.80 7.94 -8.99
CA ILE A 31 13.34 7.11 -7.87
C ILE A 31 12.31 7.87 -7.04
N GLN A 32 12.45 9.18 -6.93
CA GLN A 32 11.45 10.01 -6.26
C GLN A 32 10.09 9.96 -6.97
N GLY A 33 10.05 10.14 -8.30
CA GLY A 33 8.83 9.98 -9.09
C GLY A 33 8.23 8.58 -8.93
N PHE A 34 9.07 7.55 -8.89
CA PHE A 34 8.65 6.17 -8.67
C PHE A 34 8.05 5.96 -7.27
N CYS A 35 8.66 6.51 -6.21
CA CYS A 35 8.17 6.44 -4.83
C CYS A 35 6.82 7.15 -4.66
N VAL A 36 6.68 8.35 -5.23
CA VAL A 36 5.43 9.11 -5.18
C VAL A 36 4.34 8.39 -5.97
N GLY A 37 4.66 7.90 -7.18
CA GLY A 37 3.74 7.14 -8.02
C GLY A 37 3.28 5.83 -7.37
N LEU A 38 4.20 5.05 -6.81
CA LEU A 38 3.87 3.84 -6.04
C LEU A 38 3.02 4.16 -4.82
N GLY A 39 3.37 5.21 -4.07
CA GLY A 39 2.61 5.66 -2.90
C GLY A 39 1.16 6.02 -3.27
N LEU A 40 0.97 6.78 -4.35
CA LEU A 40 -0.35 7.14 -4.87
C LEU A 40 -1.15 5.92 -5.33
N THR A 41 -0.48 5.00 -6.03
CA THR A 41 -1.10 3.75 -6.50
C THR A 41 -1.56 2.89 -5.32
N LEU A 42 -0.73 2.75 -4.27
CA LEU A 42 -1.08 2.06 -3.03
C LEU A 42 -2.23 2.72 -2.27
N ILE A 43 -2.32 4.06 -2.28
CA ILE A 43 -3.44 4.79 -1.69
C ILE A 43 -4.72 4.51 -2.48
N PHE A 44 -4.69 4.59 -3.82
CA PHE A 44 -5.83 4.28 -4.68
C PHE A 44 -6.30 2.83 -4.50
N VAL A 45 -5.37 1.87 -4.52
CA VAL A 45 -5.66 0.46 -4.25
C VAL A 45 -6.24 0.32 -2.84
N GLY A 46 -5.69 1.01 -1.84
CA GLY A 46 -6.17 0.99 -0.47
C GLY A 46 -7.59 1.53 -0.31
N ILE A 47 -7.94 2.61 -1.02
CA ILE A 47 -9.29 3.20 -1.07
C ILE A 47 -10.25 2.27 -1.78
N TYR A 48 -9.88 1.74 -2.95
CA TYR A 48 -10.68 0.77 -3.69
C TYR A 48 -10.99 -0.46 -2.83
N ALA A 49 -9.99 -0.95 -2.12
CA ALA A 49 -10.09 -2.08 -1.23
C ALA A 49 -10.84 -1.76 0.09
N GLN A 50 -10.92 -0.49 0.49
CA GLN A 50 -11.76 -0.08 1.61
C GLN A 50 -13.25 0.03 1.20
N ASN A 51 -13.52 0.42 -0.05
CA ASN A 51 -14.87 0.54 -0.60
C ASN A 51 -15.45 -0.82 -1.04
N HIS A 52 -14.64 -1.68 -1.65
CA HIS A 52 -15.01 -3.06 -1.93
C HIS A 52 -14.60 -3.93 -0.75
N ASN A 53 -15.57 -4.51 -0.03
CA ASN A 53 -15.37 -5.42 1.10
C ASN A 53 -14.21 -6.40 0.86
N LEU A 54 -13.03 -6.01 1.36
CA LEU A 54 -11.77 -6.77 1.29
C LEU A 54 -11.83 -8.10 2.02
N ASP A 55 -12.91 -8.36 2.76
CA ASP A 55 -13.18 -9.63 3.41
C ASP A 55 -13.06 -10.80 2.42
N LYS A 56 -13.52 -10.64 1.16
CA LYS A 56 -13.34 -11.66 0.12
C LYS A 56 -11.87 -11.93 -0.19
N LEU A 57 -11.07 -10.88 -0.38
CA LEU A 57 -9.64 -11.00 -0.68
C LEU A 57 -8.83 -11.50 0.52
N ARG A 58 -9.19 -11.10 1.74
CA ARG A 58 -8.56 -11.56 2.97
C ARG A 58 -8.87 -13.04 3.23
N LYS A 59 -10.12 -13.45 3.01
CA LYS A 59 -10.56 -14.85 3.11
C LYS A 59 -9.88 -15.69 2.01
N TYR A 60 -9.77 -15.16 0.79
CA TYR A 60 -9.04 -15.80 -0.31
C TYR A 60 -7.54 -15.95 -0.03
N LYS A 61 -6.87 -14.88 0.43
CA LYS A 61 -5.46 -14.93 0.85
C LYS A 61 -5.24 -15.94 1.97
N LYS A 62 -6.12 -15.97 2.99
CA LYS A 62 -6.06 -16.96 4.07
C LYS A 62 -6.25 -18.39 3.55
N ASN A 63 -7.15 -18.58 2.61
CA ASN A 63 -7.42 -19.89 2.00
C ASN A 63 -6.24 -20.39 1.16
N ILE A 64 -5.58 -19.50 0.40
CA ILE A 64 -4.33 -19.80 -0.32
C ILE A 64 -3.22 -20.13 0.67
N LEU A 65 -3.08 -19.34 1.74
CA LEU A 65 -2.03 -19.58 2.74
C LEU A 65 -2.22 -20.93 3.43
N ASN A 66 -3.45 -21.30 3.80
CA ASN A 66 -3.76 -22.62 4.34
C ASN A 66 -3.47 -23.74 3.32
N LYS A 67 -3.86 -23.55 2.05
CA LYS A 67 -3.52 -24.50 0.98
C LYS A 67 -2.02 -24.67 0.80
N ALA A 68 -1.25 -23.59 0.88
CA ALA A 68 0.21 -23.61 0.72
C ALA A 68 0.93 -24.16 1.95
N LEU A 69 0.40 -23.93 3.15
CA LEU A 69 0.94 -24.46 4.42
C LEU A 69 0.44 -25.87 4.75
N GLY A 70 -0.37 -26.50 3.90
CA GLY A 70 -0.79 -27.89 4.06
C GLY A 70 -1.56 -28.17 5.35
N LYS A 71 -2.33 -27.21 5.85
CA LYS A 71 -3.22 -27.36 7.03
C LYS A 71 -4.69 -27.28 6.64
#